data_AF-A0A2G1ZUR2-F1
#
_entry.id   AF-A0A2G1ZUR2-F1
#
_cell.length_a   1.000
_cell.length_b   1.000
_cell.length_c   1.000
_cell.angle_alpha   90.00
_cell.angle_beta   90.00
_cell.angle_gamma   90.00
#
_symmetry.space_group_name_H-M   'P 1'
#
loop_
_entity.id
_entity.type
_entity.pdbx_description
1 polymer ?
#
loop_
_entity_poly.entity_id
_entity_poly.type
_entity_poly.pdbx_seq_one_letter_code
_entity_poly.pdbx_strand_id
1 'polypeptide(L)'
;MSPARTTDTDPRAARNGDHGTPVILSIDAVGGDKGPATVVAGLARFLAETPDARAILHGPKSDLDALIAKKRIADRVTVQDAPDVVAMSDKPSHV
;
A
#
# COMPACT_ATOMS: atom_id res chain seq x y z
N MET A 1 -29.81 20.04 18.35
CA MET A 1 -28.98 20.73 17.33
C MET A 1 -27.60 20.10 17.37
N SER A 2 -27.27 19.27 16.37
CA SER A 2 -25.97 18.59 16.27
C SER A 2 -24.89 19.55 15.77
N PRO A 3 -23.65 19.53 16.29
CA PRO A 3 -22.56 20.24 15.67
C PRO A 3 -22.00 19.43 14.48
N ALA A 4 -21.71 20.15 13.41
CA ALA A 4 -21.26 19.62 12.13
C ALA A 4 -19.92 18.89 12.24
N ARG A 5 -19.83 17.74 11.54
CA ARG A 5 -18.59 17.00 11.32
C ARG A 5 -17.78 17.74 10.24
N THR A 6 -16.83 18.57 10.65
CA THR A 6 -15.81 19.14 9.76
C THR A 6 -14.86 18.02 9.33
N THR A 7 -14.90 17.64 8.06
CA THR A 7 -13.88 16.79 7.45
C THR A 7 -12.65 17.65 7.16
N ASP A 8 -11.79 17.79 8.16
CA ASP A 8 -10.43 18.30 7.96
C ASP A 8 -9.55 17.14 7.49
N THR A 9 -9.42 17.01 6.17
CA THR A 9 -8.48 16.08 5.54
C THR A 9 -7.18 16.84 5.24
N ASP A 10 -6.50 17.34 6.27
CA ASP A 10 -5.11 17.77 6.12
C ASP A 10 -4.19 16.55 6.32
N PRO A 11 -3.58 15.99 5.26
CA PRO A 11 -2.63 14.88 5.39
C PRO A 11 -1.36 15.28 6.16
N ARG A 12 -1.21 16.55 6.56
CA ARG A 12 -0.13 17.01 7.43
C ARG A 12 -0.41 16.84 8.92
N ALA A 13 -1.65 16.66 9.33
CA ALA A 13 -2.01 16.47 10.74
C ALA A 13 -1.51 15.12 11.31
N ALA A 14 -1.34 14.10 10.46
CA ALA A 14 -0.80 12.80 10.85
C ALA A 14 0.72 12.80 11.13
N ARG A 15 1.41 13.94 10.95
CA ARG A 15 2.87 14.02 11.10
C ARG A 15 3.34 14.01 12.55
N ASN A 16 2.43 14.16 13.51
CA ASN A 16 2.71 14.15 14.94
C ASN A 16 1.74 13.19 15.67
N GLY A 17 2.00 11.88 15.59
CA GLY A 17 1.17 10.86 16.23
C GLY A 17 2.01 9.78 16.89
N ASP A 18 2.27 9.98 18.18
CA ASP A 18 2.59 9.02 19.25
C ASP A 18 3.73 7.98 19.06
N HIS A 19 4.58 7.90 20.07
CA HIS A 19 5.78 7.07 20.10
C HIS A 19 5.40 5.62 20.41
N GLY A 20 5.46 4.71 19.42
CA GLY A 20 5.57 3.28 19.71
C GLY A 20 5.16 2.30 18.61
N THR A 21 4.24 2.66 17.71
CA THR A 21 3.73 1.72 16.71
C THR A 21 4.01 2.17 15.27
N PRO A 22 4.77 1.39 14.48
CA PRO A 22 5.03 1.72 13.09
C PRO A 22 3.74 1.75 12.26
N VAL A 23 3.61 2.73 11.37
CA VAL A 23 2.48 2.83 10.45
C VAL A 23 2.61 1.74 9.38
N ILE A 24 1.62 0.85 9.27
CA ILE A 24 1.61 -0.24 8.28
C ILE A 24 0.55 0.04 7.22
N LEU A 25 0.95 0.07 5.96
CA LEU A 25 0.07 0.27 4.81
C LEU A 25 -0.23 -1.07 4.13
N SER A 26 -1.51 -1.42 3.95
CA SER A 26 -1.93 -2.58 3.14
C SER A 26 -2.28 -2.10 1.74
N ILE A 27 -1.63 -2.64 0.71
CA ILE A 27 -1.73 -2.15 -0.68
C ILE A 27 -1.99 -3.32 -1.63
N ASP A 28 -3.01 -3.20 -2.46
CA ASP A 28 -3.23 -4.05 -3.62
C ASP A 28 -2.30 -3.60 -4.77
N ALA A 29 -1.36 -4.48 -5.16
CA ALA A 29 -0.41 -4.19 -6.22
C ALA A 29 -0.87 -4.69 -7.60
N VAL A 30 -2.00 -5.40 -7.66
CA VAL A 30 -2.56 -5.97 -8.89
C VAL A 30 -3.64 -5.06 -9.49
N GLY A 31 -4.30 -4.24 -8.65
CA GLY A 31 -5.31 -3.28 -9.08
C GLY A 31 -4.74 -2.04 -9.77
N GLY A 32 -4.87 -1.98 -11.10
CA GLY A 32 -4.72 -0.75 -11.88
C GLY A 32 -3.99 -0.91 -13.22
N ASP A 33 -4.33 -0.06 -14.18
CA ASP A 33 -3.88 -0.13 -15.60
C ASP A 33 -2.36 -0.18 -15.79
N LYS A 34 -1.58 0.24 -14.79
CA LYS A 34 -0.12 0.36 -14.85
C LYS A 34 0.63 -0.75 -14.10
N GLY A 35 -0.07 -1.73 -13.55
CA GLY A 35 0.47 -2.94 -12.93
C GLY A 35 1.38 -2.71 -11.71
N PRO A 36 1.96 -3.81 -11.18
CA PRO A 36 2.69 -3.83 -9.91
C PRO A 36 3.95 -2.96 -9.91
N ALA A 37 4.59 -2.75 -11.06
CA ALA A 37 5.82 -1.95 -11.17
C ALA A 37 5.61 -0.48 -10.76
N THR A 38 4.46 0.10 -11.09
CA THR A 38 4.13 1.49 -10.77
C THR A 38 3.87 1.65 -9.27
N VAL A 39 3.13 0.70 -8.68
CA VAL A 39 2.84 0.66 -7.25
C VAL A 39 4.14 0.55 -6.44
N VAL A 40 5.01 -0.39 -6.79
CA VAL A 40 6.30 -0.59 -6.11
C VAL A 40 7.20 0.64 -6.24
N ALA A 41 7.20 1.33 -7.38
CA ALA A 41 7.97 2.56 -7.56
C ALA A 41 7.47 3.71 -6.68
N GLY A 42 6.15 3.89 -6.58
CA GLY A 42 5.54 4.89 -5.69
C GLY A 42 5.80 4.58 -4.22
N LEU A 43 5.65 3.32 -3.83
CA LEU A 43 5.93 2.85 -2.48
C LEU A 43 7.39 3.09 -2.10
N ALA A 44 8.33 2.78 -2.99
CA ALA A 44 9.76 3.02 -2.72
C ALA A 44 10.05 4.50 -2.44
N ARG A 45 9.41 5.42 -3.16
CA ARG A 45 9.52 6.86 -2.92
C ARG A 45 8.93 7.25 -1.57
N PHE A 46 7.73 6.76 -1.25
CA PHE A 46 7.08 7.05 0.02
C PHE A 46 7.89 6.56 1.23
N LEU A 47 8.41 5.32 1.16
CA LEU A 47 9.25 4.75 2.22
C LEU A 47 10.59 5.48 2.38
N ALA A 48 11.08 6.17 1.35
CA ALA A 48 12.26 7.03 1.48
C ALA A 48 11.95 8.31 2.28
N GLU A 49 10.73 8.83 2.16
CA GLU A 49 10.26 10.05 2.85
C GLU A 49 9.70 9.76 4.25
N THR A 50 9.28 8.52 4.53
CA THR A 50 8.68 8.09 5.81
C THR A 50 9.42 6.86 6.36
N PRO A 51 10.48 7.04 7.18
CA PRO A 51 11.34 5.94 7.63
C PRO A 51 10.63 4.88 8.47
N ASP A 52 9.67 5.29 9.32
CA ASP A 52 8.96 4.41 10.25
C ASP A 52 7.79 3.64 9.62
N ALA A 53 7.47 3.94 8.35
CA ALA A 53 6.42 3.26 7.63
C ALA A 53 6.87 1.88 7.13
N ARG A 54 5.91 0.95 7.11
CA ARG A 54 6.04 -0.38 6.53
C ARG A 54 4.85 -0.65 5.61
N ALA A 55 4.98 -1.64 4.73
CA ALA A 55 3.90 -2.00 3.83
C ALA A 55 3.70 -3.51 3.69
N ILE A 56 2.46 -3.90 3.40
CA ILE A 56 2.06 -5.22 2.96
C ILE A 56 1.57 -5.07 1.51
N LEU A 57 2.23 -5.73 0.56
CA LEU A 57 1.78 -5.78 -0.83
C LEU A 57 1.04 -7.08 -1.09
N HIS A 58 -0.15 -6.98 -1.68
CA HIS A 58 -0.94 -8.10 -2.15
C HIS A 58 -0.77 -8.26 -3.66
N GLY A 59 -0.50 -9.49 -4.11
CA GLY A 59 -0.42 -9.84 -5.53
C GLY A 59 0.52 -11.00 -5.82
N PRO A 60 0.80 -11.30 -7.11
CA PRO A 60 1.68 -12.39 -7.50
C PRO A 60 3.07 -12.22 -6.90
N LYS A 61 3.44 -13.12 -5.98
CA LYS A 61 4.69 -13.01 -5.22
C LYS A 61 5.95 -12.91 -6.09
N SER A 62 6.02 -13.67 -7.17
CA SER A 62 7.18 -13.67 -8.09
C SER A 62 7.48 -12.30 -8.67
N ASP A 63 6.42 -11.59 -9.07
CA ASP A 63 6.51 -10.30 -9.75
C ASP A 63 6.87 -9.20 -8.74
N LEU A 64 6.25 -9.26 -7.57
CA LEU A 64 6.49 -8.32 -6.48
C LEU A 64 7.89 -8.45 -5.90
N ASP A 65 8.36 -9.67 -5.63
CA ASP A 65 9.69 -9.92 -5.05
C ASP A 65 10.80 -9.34 -5.94
N ALA A 66 10.71 -9.53 -7.26
CA ALA A 66 11.68 -8.99 -8.22
C ALA A 66 11.71 -7.45 -8.23
N LEU A 67 10.54 -6.82 -8.18
CA LEU A 67 10.41 -5.36 -8.17
C LEU A 67 10.88 -4.74 -6.85
N ILE A 68 10.53 -5.36 -5.72
CA ILE A 68 10.94 -4.96 -4.37
C ILE A 68 12.46 -5.05 -4.23
N ALA A 69 13.08 -6.16 -4.67
CA ALA A 69 14.52 -6.34 -4.62
C ALA A 69 15.24 -5.27 -5.46
N LYS A 70 14.74 -4.97 -6.66
CA LYS A 70 15.28 -3.91 -7.53
C LYS A 70 15.23 -2.53 -6.87
N LYS A 71 14.22 -2.27 -6.03
CA LYS A 71 14.06 -1.00 -5.30
C LYS A 71 14.71 -0.98 -3.90
N ARG A 72 15.25 -2.11 -3.43
CA ARG A 72 15.92 -2.26 -2.13
C ARG A 72 15.04 -1.84 -0.94
N ILE A 73 13.79 -2.29 -0.95
CA ILE A 73 12.80 -2.03 0.13
C ILE A 73 12.30 -3.32 0.81
N ALA A 74 12.98 -4.45 0.60
CA ALA A 74 12.55 -5.76 1.09
C ALA A 74 12.50 -5.87 2.62
N ASP A 75 13.27 -5.04 3.33
CA ASP A 75 13.31 -4.95 4.78
C ASP A 75 12.06 -4.32 5.40
N ARG A 76 11.31 -3.55 4.60
CA ARG A 76 10.13 -2.78 5.04
C ARG A 76 8.83 -3.19 4.36
N VAL A 77 8.89 -4.17 3.47
CA VAL A 77 7.75 -4.65 2.69
C VAL A 77 7.56 -6.14 2.92
N THR A 78 6.37 -6.52 3.39
CA THR A 78 5.91 -7.90 3.41
C THR A 78 5.08 -8.16 2.15
N VAL A 79 5.26 -9.30 1.50
CA VAL A 79 4.43 -9.72 0.36
C VAL A 79 3.45 -10.77 0.85
N GLN A 80 2.15 -10.47 0.76
CA GLN A 80 1.08 -11.44 0.92
C GLN A 80 0.73 -11.96 -0.47
N ASP A 81 1.05 -13.23 -0.73
CA ASP A 81 0.73 -13.83 -2.02
C ASP A 81 -0.79 -13.89 -2.19
N ALA A 82 -1.27 -13.22 -3.23
CA ALA A 82 -2.66 -13.18 -3.63
C ALA A 82 -2.71 -13.52 -5.11
N PRO A 83 -2.65 -14.82 -5.47
CA PRO A 83 -2.60 -15.25 -6.85
C PRO A 83 -3.94 -15.06 -7.57
N ASP A 84 -5.05 -14.99 -6.82
CA ASP A 84 -6.38 -14.76 -7.35
C ASP A 84 -6.55 -13.27 -7.71
N VAL A 85 -6.25 -12.96 -8.97
CA VAL A 85 -6.54 -11.65 -9.56
C VAL A 85 -8.02 -11.62 -9.94
N VAL A 86 -8.83 -10.83 -9.24
CA VAL A 86 -10.21 -10.57 -9.66
C VAL A 86 -10.16 -9.77 -10.96
N ALA A 87 -10.49 -10.43 -12.07
CA ALA A 87 -10.51 -9.78 -13.36
C ALA A 87 -11.67 -8.77 -13.42
N MET A 88 -11.52 -7.67 -14.16
CA MET A 88 -12.58 -6.65 -14.33
C MET A 88 -13.90 -7.20 -14.92
N SER A 89 -13.92 -8.46 -15.38
CA SER A 89 -15.12 -9.12 -15.88
C SER A 89 -15.93 -9.85 -14.80
N ASP A 90 -15.45 -9.91 -13.56
CA ASP A 90 -16.16 -10.52 -12.44
C ASP A 90 -17.11 -9.52 -11.78
N LYS A 91 -18.34 -9.98 -11.51
CA LYS A 91 -19.30 -9.20 -10.73
C LYS A 91 -18.78 -9.06 -9.30
N PRO A 92 -18.83 -7.86 -8.68
CA PRO A 92 -18.47 -7.66 -7.27
C PRO A 92 -19.25 -8.57 -6.30
N SER A 93 -20.38 -9.13 -6.76
CA SER A 93 -21.29 -9.97 -6.00
C SER A 93 -21.08 -11.48 -6.20
N HIS A 94 -19.97 -11.92 -6.78
CA HIS A 94 -19.58 -13.35 -6.77
C HIS A 94 -18.15 -13.51 -6.27
N VAL A 95 -18.04 -13.70 -4.96
CA VAL A 95 -17.05 -14.52 -4.25
C VAL A 95 -17.77 -15.27 -3.14
#